data_AF-A0A1Y1IEA2-F1
#
_entry.id   AF-A0A1Y1IEA2-F1
#
_cell.length_a   1.000
_cell.length_b   1.000
_cell.length_c   1.000
_cell.angle_alpha   90.00
_cell.angle_beta   90.00
_cell.angle_gamma   90.00
#
_symmetry.space_group_name_H-M   'P 1'
#
loop_
_entity.id
_entity.type
_entity.pdbx_description
1 polymer ?
#
loop_
_entity_poly.entity_id
_entity_poly.type
_entity_poly.pdbx_seq_one_letter_code
_entity_poly.pdbx_strand_id
1 'polypeptide(L)'
;MADASTTSTTTSTSGRRLENGRVLYGTTKEHCESMIEHSLKHNNVIKFLREAMEKAGCPVGDRFFSAMNCMMNAGGGFMPEGEGIKICYNNVVYQDEVDTGLAHELIHAYDQCRVAKLDWENVHHQACSEIRAANLSGDCHFKREIARGNFNIQKQHQVCVRRRAVLSVATNPNCTSKQAAEDAVDAVWAKCYKDTAPFDRIP
;
A
#
# COMPACT_ATOMS: atom_id res chain seq x y z
N MET A 1 -24.17 50.86 7.01
CA MET A 1 -23.25 50.83 5.86
C MET A 1 -22.12 49.87 6.20
N ALA A 2 -21.92 48.91 5.29
CA ALA A 2 -20.81 47.96 5.16
C ALA A 2 -20.44 47.06 6.35
N ASP A 3 -21.05 45.89 6.28
CA ASP A 3 -20.52 44.56 6.65
C ASP A 3 -19.14 44.31 6.02
N ALA A 4 -18.24 43.64 6.74
CA ALA A 4 -16.99 43.09 6.18
C ALA A 4 -16.63 41.81 6.91
N SER A 5 -17.32 40.74 6.49
CA SER A 5 -16.89 39.36 6.58
C SER A 5 -15.47 39.21 6.02
N THR A 6 -14.52 38.80 6.85
CA THR A 6 -13.19 38.36 6.40
C THR A 6 -13.15 36.84 6.45
N THR A 7 -13.59 36.22 5.35
CA THR A 7 -13.33 34.82 5.02
C THR A 7 -11.82 34.56 5.01
N SER A 8 -11.35 33.82 6.01
CA SER A 8 -10.02 33.21 6.02
C SER A 8 -10.06 31.96 5.13
N THR A 9 -9.77 32.15 3.85
CA THR A 9 -9.52 31.04 2.91
C THR A 9 -8.13 30.48 3.17
N THR A 10 -8.02 29.50 4.07
CA THR A 10 -6.80 28.68 4.19
C THR A 10 -6.82 27.62 3.11
N THR A 11 -6.23 27.94 1.96
CA THR A 11 -5.70 26.94 1.03
C THR A 11 -4.55 26.22 1.72
N SER A 12 -4.81 25.07 2.36
CA SER A 12 -3.76 24.16 2.84
C SER A 12 -3.25 23.36 1.65
N THR A 13 -2.28 23.91 0.96
CA THR A 13 -1.44 23.20 0.00
C THR A 13 -0.62 22.14 0.73
N SER A 14 -0.59 20.94 0.16
CA SER A 14 0.25 19.80 0.52
C SER A 14 1.65 20.23 0.98
N GLY A 15 1.99 19.95 2.24
CA GLY A 15 3.29 20.25 2.82
C GLY A 15 3.38 19.81 4.28
N ARG A 16 4.58 19.41 4.70
CA ARG A 16 4.97 19.04 6.08
C ARG A 16 4.28 19.95 7.11
N ARG A 17 3.41 19.40 7.95
CA ARG A 17 2.73 20.15 9.02
C ARG A 17 3.71 20.34 10.18
N LEU A 18 3.84 21.55 10.69
CA LEU A 18 4.58 21.82 11.93
C LEU A 18 3.58 21.92 13.08
N GLU A 19 3.66 21.03 14.07
CA GLU A 19 3.00 21.21 15.37
C GLU A 19 4.07 21.18 16.46
N ASN A 20 4.06 22.18 17.35
CA ASN A 20 5.00 22.30 18.47
C ASN A 20 6.48 22.14 18.06
N GLY A 21 6.86 22.66 16.89
CA GLY A 21 8.23 22.58 16.37
C GLY A 21 8.66 21.20 15.85
N ARG A 22 7.75 20.23 15.76
CA ARG A 22 8.00 18.91 15.15
C ARG A 22 7.40 18.85 13.75
N VAL A 23 8.17 18.32 12.81
CA VAL A 23 7.70 17.97 11.47
C VAL A 23 6.79 16.76 11.60
N LEU A 24 5.48 16.96 11.47
CA LEU A 24 4.53 15.89 11.22
C LEU A 24 4.64 15.48 9.76
N TYR A 25 5.10 14.25 9.55
CA TYR A 25 4.90 13.56 8.29
C TYR A 25 3.41 13.22 8.16
N GLY A 26 2.89 13.21 6.93
CA GLY A 26 1.48 12.96 6.66
C GLY A 26 0.68 14.17 6.19
N THR A 27 -0.62 13.95 5.97
CA THR A 27 -1.61 14.90 5.49
C THR A 27 -2.88 14.86 6.34
N THR A 28 -3.91 15.65 6.00
CA THR A 28 -5.20 15.58 6.70
C THR A 28 -6.03 14.38 6.23
N LYS A 29 -7.02 13.97 7.03
CA LYS A 29 -7.92 12.88 6.65
C LYS A 29 -8.65 13.20 5.34
N GLU A 30 -9.17 14.42 5.22
CA GLU A 30 -9.96 14.88 4.07
C GLU A 30 -9.12 14.93 2.80
N HIS A 31 -7.87 15.39 2.90
CA HIS A 31 -6.97 15.41 1.75
C HIS A 31 -6.59 13.99 1.33
N CYS A 32 -6.32 13.08 2.28
CA CYS A 32 -6.09 11.67 1.98
C CYS A 32 -7.30 11.02 1.31
N GLU A 33 -8.53 11.29 1.78
CA GLU A 33 -9.77 10.82 1.15
C GLU A 33 -9.91 11.35 -0.29
N SER A 34 -9.56 12.61 -0.54
CA SER A 34 -9.57 13.16 -1.91
C SER A 34 -8.53 12.49 -2.82
N MET A 35 -7.35 12.12 -2.29
CA MET A 35 -6.32 11.40 -3.04
C MET A 35 -6.79 9.97 -3.35
N ILE A 36 -7.45 9.29 -2.40
CA ILE A 36 -8.06 7.97 -2.61
C ILE A 36 -9.11 8.07 -3.73
N GLU A 37 -10.03 9.03 -3.64
CA GLU A 37 -11.07 9.24 -4.66
C GLU A 37 -10.45 9.49 -6.04
N HIS A 38 -9.40 10.30 -6.09
CA HIS A 38 -8.65 10.55 -7.32
C HIS A 38 -8.05 9.25 -7.89
N SER A 39 -7.41 8.41 -7.05
CA SER A 39 -6.88 7.11 -7.48
C SER A 39 -7.98 6.22 -8.06
N LEU A 40 -9.12 6.10 -7.37
CA LEU A 40 -10.25 5.27 -7.82
C LEU A 40 -10.81 5.74 -9.17
N LYS A 41 -10.81 7.06 -9.42
CA LYS A 41 -11.35 7.67 -10.64
C LYS A 41 -10.36 7.72 -11.80
N HIS A 42 -9.06 7.81 -11.56
CA HIS A 42 -8.09 8.18 -12.60
C HIS A 42 -6.91 7.19 -12.73
N ASN A 43 -6.59 6.41 -11.71
CA ASN A 43 -5.47 5.48 -11.78
C ASN A 43 -5.87 4.17 -12.47
N ASN A 44 -5.27 3.87 -13.63
CA ASN A 44 -5.60 2.70 -14.44
C ASN A 44 -5.24 1.36 -13.75
N VAL A 45 -4.17 1.33 -12.93
CA VAL A 45 -3.79 0.14 -12.17
C VAL A 45 -4.85 -0.18 -11.13
N ILE A 46 -5.32 0.84 -10.40
CA ILE A 46 -6.37 0.67 -9.39
C ILE A 46 -7.69 0.21 -10.03
N LYS A 47 -8.09 0.82 -11.15
CA LYS A 47 -9.28 0.37 -11.91
C LYS A 47 -9.16 -1.08 -12.36
N PHE A 48 -8.02 -1.44 -12.95
CA PHE A 48 -7.75 -2.80 -13.40
C PHE A 48 -7.84 -3.82 -12.26
N LEU A 49 -7.23 -3.51 -11.10
CA LEU A 49 -7.29 -4.39 -9.93
C LEU A 49 -8.71 -4.54 -9.39
N ARG A 50 -9.52 -3.47 -9.38
CA ARG A 50 -10.93 -3.54 -9.00
C ARG A 50 -11.75 -4.40 -9.95
N GLU A 51 -11.53 -4.30 -11.25
CA GLU A 51 -12.16 -5.18 -12.24
C GLU A 51 -11.73 -6.64 -12.06
N ALA A 52 -10.46 -6.89 -11.72
CA ALA A 52 -9.96 -8.23 -11.43
C ALA A 52 -10.62 -8.83 -10.17
N MET A 53 -10.82 -8.02 -9.12
CA MET A 53 -11.56 -8.40 -7.92
C MET A 53 -13.00 -8.78 -8.25
N GLU A 54 -13.69 -8.00 -9.08
CA GLU A 54 -15.05 -8.30 -9.54
C GLU A 54 -15.10 -9.62 -10.33
N LYS A 55 -14.18 -9.83 -11.27
CA LYS A 55 -14.09 -11.08 -12.04
C LYS A 55 -13.77 -12.30 -11.19
N ALA A 56 -13.03 -12.13 -10.09
CA ALA A 56 -12.73 -13.18 -9.13
C ALA A 56 -13.91 -13.48 -8.17
N GLY A 57 -15.00 -12.70 -8.23
CA GLY A 57 -16.19 -12.89 -7.40
C GLY A 57 -16.19 -12.11 -6.09
N CYS A 58 -15.26 -11.17 -5.89
CA CYS A 58 -15.18 -10.32 -4.70
C CYS A 58 -15.23 -8.83 -5.09
N PRO A 59 -16.35 -8.32 -5.64
CA PRO A 59 -16.43 -6.92 -6.06
C PRO A 59 -16.21 -5.96 -4.88
N VAL A 60 -15.45 -4.88 -5.12
CA VAL A 60 -15.14 -3.85 -4.10
C VAL A 60 -15.69 -2.48 -4.51
N GLY A 61 -16.60 -1.96 -3.69
CA GLY A 61 -17.18 -0.62 -3.86
C GLY A 61 -16.32 0.48 -3.23
N ASP A 62 -16.69 1.74 -3.41
CA ASP A 62 -15.85 2.86 -2.96
C ASP A 62 -15.69 2.92 -1.42
N ARG A 63 -16.68 2.45 -0.66
CA ARG A 63 -16.61 2.34 0.82
C ARG A 63 -15.59 1.31 1.31
N PHE A 64 -15.06 0.47 0.42
CA PHE A 64 -13.98 -0.46 0.72
C PHE A 64 -12.65 0.27 0.94
N PHE A 65 -12.53 1.55 0.56
CA PHE A 65 -11.32 2.34 0.68
C PHE A 65 -11.58 3.53 1.61
N SER A 66 -10.69 3.77 2.57
CA SER A 66 -10.85 4.90 3.51
C SER A 66 -9.52 5.33 4.11
N ALA A 67 -9.47 6.56 4.63
CA ALA A 67 -8.32 7.07 5.35
C ALA A 67 -8.46 6.83 6.87
N MET A 68 -7.36 6.51 7.55
CA MET A 68 -7.31 6.37 9.01
C MET A 68 -6.02 6.92 9.61
N ASN A 69 -6.03 7.16 10.93
CA ASN A 69 -4.82 7.46 11.69
C ASN A 69 -4.16 6.16 12.13
N CYS A 70 -2.91 5.95 11.74
CA CYS A 70 -2.18 4.73 12.04
C CYS A 70 -1.15 4.96 13.13
N MET A 71 -1.11 4.05 14.11
CA MET A 71 -0.03 4.01 15.10
C MET A 71 1.28 3.47 14.51
N MET A 72 1.19 2.58 13.52
CA MET A 72 2.35 2.01 12.84
C MET A 72 2.86 2.94 11.75
N ASN A 73 4.17 2.89 11.49
CA ASN A 73 4.79 3.59 10.38
C ASN A 73 4.63 2.80 9.07
N ALA A 74 3.41 2.77 8.55
CA ALA A 74 3.01 2.10 7.31
C ALA A 74 2.15 3.04 6.44
N GLY A 75 2.18 2.88 5.12
CA GLY A 75 1.35 3.69 4.21
C GLY A 75 -0.13 3.32 4.24
N GLY A 76 -0.46 2.08 4.58
CA GLY A 76 -1.82 1.56 4.63
C GLY A 76 -1.85 0.10 5.09
N GLY A 77 -3.02 -0.52 4.98
CA GLY A 77 -3.24 -1.94 5.26
C GLY A 77 -4.60 -2.42 4.76
N PHE A 78 -4.64 -3.66 4.26
CA PHE A 78 -5.85 -4.43 4.03
C PHE A 78 -6.30 -5.13 5.31
N MET A 79 -7.58 -4.97 5.67
CA MET A 79 -8.20 -5.58 6.84
C MET A 79 -9.07 -6.78 6.40
N PRO A 80 -8.63 -8.04 6.66
CA PRO A 80 -9.30 -9.26 6.20
C PRO A 80 -10.75 -9.43 6.66
N GLU A 81 -11.12 -8.85 7.81
CA GLU A 81 -12.43 -9.02 8.48
C GLU A 81 -13.53 -8.09 7.93
N GLY A 82 -13.34 -7.54 6.73
CA GLY A 82 -14.38 -6.80 6.00
C GLY A 82 -14.33 -5.29 6.16
N GLU A 83 -13.35 -4.73 6.87
CA GLU A 83 -13.15 -3.28 6.96
C GLU A 83 -12.50 -2.67 5.70
N GLY A 84 -11.99 -3.53 4.80
CA GLY A 84 -11.42 -3.15 3.52
C GLY A 84 -10.01 -2.58 3.65
N ILE A 85 -9.68 -1.65 2.76
CA ILE A 85 -8.36 -1.02 2.65
C ILE A 85 -8.36 0.32 3.39
N LYS A 86 -7.35 0.49 4.23
CA LYS A 86 -7.11 1.72 4.98
C LYS A 86 -5.79 2.35 4.54
N ILE A 87 -5.81 3.65 4.25
CA ILE A 87 -4.59 4.44 4.01
C ILE A 87 -4.31 5.29 5.24
N CYS A 88 -3.06 5.27 5.69
CA CYS A 88 -2.60 5.96 6.88
C CYS A 88 -2.33 7.43 6.56
N TYR A 89 -3.30 8.32 6.77
CA TYR A 89 -3.17 9.73 6.37
C TYR A 89 -1.99 10.42 7.07
N ASN A 90 -1.60 9.97 8.26
CA ASN A 90 -0.45 10.47 9.01
C ASN A 90 0.91 9.92 8.52
N ASN A 91 0.91 9.07 7.49
CA ASN A 91 2.10 8.47 6.89
C ASN A 91 2.16 8.63 5.37
N VAL A 92 1.29 9.45 4.77
CA VAL A 92 1.31 9.76 3.33
C VAL A 92 1.15 11.25 3.10
N VAL A 93 1.85 11.78 2.11
CA VAL A 93 1.86 13.20 1.74
C VAL A 93 1.47 13.38 0.27
N TYR A 94 1.92 12.48 -0.60
CA TYR A 94 1.78 12.63 -2.04
C TYR A 94 0.80 11.63 -2.65
N GLN A 95 0.16 12.03 -3.77
CA GLN A 95 -0.77 11.19 -4.53
C GLN A 95 -0.14 9.85 -4.93
N ASP A 96 1.15 9.86 -5.27
CA ASP A 96 1.85 8.64 -5.66
C ASP A 96 1.89 7.62 -4.51
N GLU A 97 2.04 8.05 -3.25
CA GLU A 97 2.10 7.14 -2.09
C GLU A 97 0.75 6.47 -1.87
N VAL A 98 -0.34 7.23 -2.07
CA VAL A 98 -1.71 6.71 -2.02
C VAL A 98 -1.96 5.73 -3.17
N ASP A 99 -1.56 6.07 -4.40
CA ASP A 99 -1.71 5.19 -5.57
C ASP A 99 -1.00 3.85 -5.36
N THR A 100 0.26 3.88 -4.92
CA THR A 100 1.06 2.67 -4.66
C THR A 100 0.51 1.90 -3.46
N GLY A 101 0.12 2.58 -2.38
CA GLY A 101 -0.49 1.93 -1.21
C GLY A 101 -1.79 1.21 -1.56
N LEU A 102 -2.70 1.88 -2.28
CA LEU A 102 -3.94 1.25 -2.73
C LEU A 102 -3.70 0.04 -3.63
N ALA A 103 -2.73 0.12 -4.55
CA ALA A 103 -2.39 -1.00 -5.41
C ALA A 103 -1.82 -2.19 -4.60
N HIS A 104 -0.94 -1.91 -3.63
CA HIS A 104 -0.36 -2.90 -2.72
C HIS A 104 -1.46 -3.63 -1.93
N GLU A 105 -2.34 -2.87 -1.28
CA GLU A 105 -3.42 -3.45 -0.47
C GLU A 105 -4.50 -4.14 -1.33
N LEU A 106 -4.74 -3.70 -2.57
CA LEU A 106 -5.62 -4.40 -3.50
C LEU A 106 -5.07 -5.75 -3.94
N ILE A 107 -3.74 -5.90 -4.05
CA ILE A 107 -3.14 -7.21 -4.28
C ILE A 107 -3.39 -8.13 -3.09
N HIS A 108 -3.24 -7.66 -1.84
CA HIS A 108 -3.61 -8.46 -0.67
C HIS A 108 -5.09 -8.89 -0.67
N ALA A 109 -6.00 -7.97 -1.00
CA ALA A 109 -7.43 -8.29 -1.12
C ALA A 109 -7.69 -9.32 -2.23
N TYR A 110 -7.02 -9.19 -3.38
CA TYR A 110 -7.13 -10.14 -4.49
C TYR A 110 -6.58 -11.51 -4.16
N ASP A 111 -5.51 -11.57 -3.38
CA ASP A 111 -4.89 -12.80 -2.92
C ASP A 111 -5.84 -13.57 -2.00
N GLN A 112 -6.46 -12.87 -1.05
CA GLN A 112 -7.49 -13.45 -0.21
C GLN A 112 -8.71 -13.92 -1.02
N CYS A 113 -9.15 -13.12 -1.99
CA CYS A 113 -10.31 -13.48 -2.81
C CYS A 113 -10.09 -14.78 -3.60
N ARG A 114 -8.92 -14.93 -4.23
CA ARG A 114 -8.66 -16.04 -5.16
C ARG A 114 -8.08 -17.29 -4.50
N VAL A 115 -7.56 -17.19 -3.27
CA VAL A 115 -6.94 -18.32 -2.55
C VAL A 115 -7.88 -18.80 -1.44
N ALA A 116 -8.53 -19.94 -1.67
CA ALA A 116 -9.55 -20.50 -0.79
C ALA A 116 -9.11 -20.76 0.68
N LYS A 117 -7.80 -20.82 0.95
CA LYS A 117 -7.23 -21.09 2.28
C LYS A 117 -6.05 -20.15 2.60
N LEU A 118 -6.16 -18.87 2.23
CA LEU A 118 -5.18 -17.88 2.68
C LEU A 118 -5.33 -17.68 4.19
N ASP A 119 -4.20 -17.70 4.89
CA ASP A 119 -4.14 -17.59 6.34
C ASP A 119 -3.11 -16.52 6.67
N TRP A 120 -3.57 -15.36 7.17
CA TRP A 120 -2.71 -14.23 7.50
C TRP A 120 -1.86 -14.47 8.75
N GLU A 121 -2.21 -15.45 9.58
CA GLU A 121 -1.42 -15.88 10.73
C GLU A 121 -0.26 -16.79 10.32
N ASN A 122 -0.35 -17.40 9.13
CA ASN A 122 0.73 -18.20 8.56
C ASN A 122 1.76 -17.31 7.85
N VAL A 123 2.96 -17.24 8.41
CA VAL A 123 4.05 -16.38 7.89
C VAL A 123 4.43 -16.65 6.44
N HIS A 124 4.27 -17.89 5.93
CA HIS A 124 4.55 -18.20 4.53
C HIS A 124 3.45 -17.71 3.58
N HIS A 125 2.19 -17.77 4.03
CA HIS A 125 1.06 -17.24 3.27
C HIS A 125 1.15 -15.72 3.17
N GLN A 126 1.38 -15.03 4.29
CA GLN A 126 1.62 -13.59 4.27
C GLN A 126 2.85 -13.26 3.41
N ALA A 127 3.97 -13.95 3.59
CA ALA A 127 5.19 -13.71 2.79
C ALA A 127 4.93 -13.80 1.28
N CYS A 128 4.14 -14.78 0.85
CA CYS A 128 3.76 -14.90 -0.56
C CYS A 128 2.97 -13.68 -1.06
N SER A 129 2.02 -13.21 -0.26
CA SER A 129 1.21 -12.04 -0.61
C SER A 129 2.03 -10.74 -0.60
N GLU A 130 2.95 -10.58 0.36
CA GLU A 130 3.86 -9.43 0.45
C GLU A 130 4.86 -9.36 -0.71
N ILE A 131 5.39 -10.52 -1.15
CA ILE A 131 6.20 -10.59 -2.38
C ILE A 131 5.39 -10.07 -3.56
N ARG A 132 4.16 -10.54 -3.73
CA ARG A 132 3.32 -10.14 -4.86
C ARG A 132 2.92 -8.67 -4.79
N ALA A 133 2.54 -8.18 -3.62
CA ALA A 133 2.15 -6.80 -3.42
C ALA A 133 3.34 -5.85 -3.70
N ALA A 134 4.54 -6.14 -3.20
CA ALA A 134 5.74 -5.34 -3.50
C ALA A 134 6.17 -5.42 -4.98
N ASN A 135 5.96 -6.57 -5.63
CA ASN A 135 6.32 -6.81 -7.03
C ASN A 135 5.35 -6.10 -8.00
N LEU A 136 4.05 -6.05 -7.69
CA LEU A 136 3.01 -5.67 -8.64
C LEU A 136 2.38 -4.29 -8.40
N SER A 137 2.60 -3.66 -7.25
CA SER A 137 2.00 -2.36 -6.89
C SER A 137 2.73 -1.14 -7.45
N GLY A 138 3.91 -1.35 -8.06
CA GLY A 138 4.84 -0.27 -8.41
C GLY A 138 5.67 0.25 -7.23
N ASP A 139 5.56 -0.36 -6.04
CA ASP A 139 6.35 0.01 -4.86
C ASP A 139 7.86 -0.10 -5.11
N CYS A 140 8.27 -1.08 -5.90
CA CYS A 140 9.65 -1.30 -6.31
C CYS A 140 10.03 -0.70 -7.66
N HIS A 141 9.28 0.30 -8.14
CA HIS A 141 9.65 1.06 -9.34
C HIS A 141 10.96 1.84 -9.12
N PHE A 142 11.83 1.88 -10.14
CA PHE A 142 13.19 2.42 -10.03
C PHE A 142 13.26 3.85 -9.47
N LYS A 143 12.34 4.73 -9.89
CA LYS A 143 12.26 6.12 -9.39
C LYS A 143 12.04 6.17 -7.86
N ARG A 144 11.23 5.27 -7.31
CA ARG A 144 11.02 5.18 -5.85
C ARG A 144 12.25 4.66 -5.14
N GLU A 145 12.94 3.69 -5.73
CA GLU A 145 14.19 3.18 -5.16
C GLU A 145 15.29 4.25 -5.11
N ILE A 146 15.42 5.07 -6.15
CA ILE A 146 16.29 6.26 -6.13
C ILE A 146 15.88 7.23 -5.00
N ALA A 147 14.58 7.54 -4.88
CA ALA A 147 14.09 8.43 -3.83
C ALA A 147 14.37 7.89 -2.41
N ARG A 148 14.43 6.55 -2.27
CA ARG A 148 14.85 5.85 -1.03
C ARG A 148 16.37 5.69 -0.89
N GLY A 149 17.18 6.29 -1.78
CA GLY A 149 18.64 6.24 -1.74
C GLY A 149 19.25 4.91 -2.22
N ASN A 150 18.49 4.08 -2.92
CA ASN A 150 18.98 2.81 -3.45
C ASN A 150 19.37 2.96 -4.93
N PHE A 151 20.67 2.89 -5.20
CA PHE A 151 21.25 3.15 -6.53
C PHE A 151 21.80 1.90 -7.22
N ASN A 152 21.62 0.72 -6.63
CA ASN A 152 22.08 -0.51 -7.25
C ASN A 152 21.34 -0.75 -8.58
N ILE A 153 22.08 -1.27 -9.57
CA ILE A 153 21.61 -1.44 -10.97
C ILE A 153 21.26 -2.91 -11.22
N GLN A 154 22.01 -3.85 -10.65
CA GLN A 154 21.81 -5.27 -10.93
C GLN A 154 20.63 -5.80 -10.12
N LYS A 155 19.61 -6.31 -10.82
CA LYS A 155 18.43 -6.97 -10.24
C LYS A 155 17.75 -6.15 -9.13
N GLN A 156 17.82 -4.81 -9.21
CA GLN A 156 17.39 -3.93 -8.12
C GLN A 156 15.92 -4.11 -7.76
N HIS A 157 15.06 -4.41 -8.75
CA HIS A 157 13.66 -4.68 -8.48
C HIS A 157 13.47 -5.90 -7.57
N GLN A 158 14.17 -7.02 -7.83
CA GLN A 158 14.14 -8.20 -6.97
C GLN A 158 14.66 -7.92 -5.57
N VAL A 159 15.76 -7.14 -5.47
CA VAL A 159 16.32 -6.72 -4.17
C VAL A 159 15.30 -5.90 -3.38
N CYS A 160 14.62 -4.96 -4.04
CA CYS A 160 13.55 -4.18 -3.42
C CYS A 160 12.39 -5.07 -2.98
N VAL A 161 11.88 -5.94 -3.86
CA VAL A 161 10.72 -6.81 -3.56
C VAL A 161 11.03 -7.70 -2.35
N ARG A 162 12.21 -8.34 -2.33
CA ARG A 162 12.63 -9.16 -1.19
C ARG A 162 12.71 -8.33 0.09
N ARG A 163 13.35 -7.16 0.04
CA ARG A 163 13.49 -6.27 1.20
C ARG A 163 12.12 -5.85 1.75
N ARG A 164 11.19 -5.43 0.88
CA ARG A 164 9.86 -4.96 1.27
C ARG A 164 9.05 -6.10 1.88
N ALA A 165 9.05 -7.27 1.25
CA ALA A 165 8.37 -8.43 1.79
C ALA A 165 8.89 -8.85 3.17
N VAL A 166 10.22 -8.90 3.37
CA VAL A 166 10.82 -9.23 4.68
C VAL A 166 10.41 -8.21 5.75
N LEU A 167 10.42 -6.91 5.42
CA LEU A 167 10.01 -5.86 6.36
C LEU A 167 8.55 -6.01 6.79
N SER A 168 7.64 -6.31 5.86
CA SER A 168 6.23 -6.53 6.18
C SER A 168 6.00 -7.82 6.97
N VAL A 169 6.62 -8.94 6.58
CA VAL A 169 6.44 -10.22 7.30
C VAL A 169 6.98 -10.16 8.72
N ALA A 170 8.05 -9.40 8.95
CA ALA A 170 8.62 -9.22 10.29
C ALA A 170 7.70 -8.50 11.27
N THR A 171 6.61 -7.87 10.82
CA THR A 171 5.59 -7.27 11.70
C THR A 171 4.45 -8.24 12.05
N ASN A 172 4.43 -9.44 11.48
CA ASN A 172 3.45 -10.47 11.84
C ASN A 172 3.68 -10.91 13.32
N PRO A 173 2.64 -10.93 14.17
CA PRO A 173 2.76 -11.41 15.55
C PRO A 173 3.31 -12.84 15.69
N ASN A 174 3.11 -13.69 14.69
CA ASN A 174 3.59 -15.07 14.66
C ASN A 174 5.00 -15.20 14.05
N CYS A 175 5.59 -14.11 13.56
CA CYS A 175 6.97 -14.10 13.10
C CYS A 175 7.93 -13.93 14.28
N THR A 176 8.69 -14.98 14.58
CA THR A 176 9.52 -15.06 15.80
C THR A 176 10.78 -14.19 15.73
N SER A 177 11.25 -13.84 14.53
CA SER A 177 12.46 -13.04 14.33
C SER A 177 12.54 -12.53 12.89
N LYS A 178 13.42 -11.54 12.67
CA LYS A 178 13.78 -11.11 11.31
C LYS A 178 14.31 -12.26 10.44
N GLN A 179 15.09 -13.19 11.02
CA GLN A 179 15.59 -14.35 10.26
C GLN A 179 14.43 -15.25 9.82
N ALA A 180 13.44 -15.48 10.69
CA ALA A 180 12.25 -16.25 10.33
C ALA A 180 11.45 -15.57 9.19
N ALA A 181 11.40 -14.23 9.14
CA ALA A 181 10.81 -13.51 8.01
C ALA A 181 11.59 -13.71 6.70
N GLU A 182 12.92 -13.65 6.77
CA GLU A 182 13.80 -13.91 5.61
C GLU A 182 13.62 -15.34 5.09
N ASP A 183 13.64 -16.33 5.99
CA ASP A 183 13.45 -17.74 5.65
C ASP A 183 12.06 -17.98 5.05
N ALA A 184 11.01 -17.35 5.59
CA ALA A 184 9.66 -17.47 5.07
C ALA A 184 9.52 -16.89 3.65
N VAL A 185 10.13 -15.73 3.40
CA VAL A 185 10.17 -15.09 2.06
C VAL A 185 10.94 -15.95 1.08
N ASP A 186 12.13 -16.44 1.46
CA ASP A 186 12.97 -17.26 0.58
C ASP A 186 12.30 -18.60 0.23
N ALA A 187 11.60 -19.21 1.19
CA ALA A 187 10.89 -20.48 0.99
C ALA A 187 9.80 -20.41 -0.09
N VAL A 188 9.13 -19.26 -0.23
CA VAL A 188 8.01 -19.08 -1.18
C VAL A 188 8.39 -18.27 -2.42
N TRP A 189 9.59 -17.67 -2.44
CA TRP A 189 10.05 -16.73 -3.46
C TRP A 189 9.83 -17.20 -4.90
N ALA A 190 10.32 -18.39 -5.24
CA ALA A 190 10.32 -18.90 -6.60
C ALA A 190 8.91 -19.03 -7.19
N LYS A 191 7.91 -19.32 -6.35
CA LYS A 191 6.50 -19.40 -6.73
C LYS A 191 5.88 -18.01 -6.79
N CYS A 192 5.98 -17.26 -5.70
CA CYS A 192 5.19 -16.03 -5.51
C CYS A 192 5.72 -14.86 -6.35
N TYR A 193 7.04 -14.78 -6.58
CA TYR A 193 7.60 -13.73 -7.43
C TYR A 193 7.22 -13.90 -8.93
N LYS A 194 7.01 -15.14 -9.38
CA LYS A 194 6.60 -15.44 -10.76
C LYS A 194 5.10 -15.29 -10.98
N ASP A 195 4.32 -15.19 -9.91
CA ASP A 195 2.87 -15.10 -9.96
C ASP A 195 2.44 -13.64 -10.13
N THR A 196 2.25 -13.25 -11.39
CA THR A 196 1.93 -11.86 -11.76
C THR A 196 0.44 -11.57 -11.80
N ALA A 197 -0.42 -12.58 -11.60
CA ALA A 197 -1.85 -12.39 -11.72
C ALA A 197 -2.35 -11.33 -10.70
N PRO A 198 -3.30 -10.46 -11.09
CA PRO A 198 -4.09 -10.52 -12.32
C PRO A 198 -3.42 -9.93 -13.57
N PHE A 199 -2.21 -9.40 -13.46
CA PHE A 199 -1.46 -8.88 -14.60
C PHE A 199 -0.80 -10.00 -15.41
N ASP A 200 -0.67 -9.78 -16.72
CA ASP A 200 0.09 -10.68 -17.60
C ASP A 200 1.61 -10.63 -17.36
N ARG A 201 2.09 -9.53 -16.77
CA ARG A 201 3.49 -9.28 -16.39
C ARG A 201 3.57 -8.29 -15.25
N ILE A 202 4.75 -8.10 -14.68
CA ILE A 202 5.01 -7.01 -13.73
C ILE A 202 4.71 -5.67 -14.44
N PRO A 203 3.78 -4.84 -13.91
CA PRO A 203 3.31 -3.61 -14.55
C PRO A 203 4.34 -2.46 -14.52
#